data_AF-K9S8I9-F1
#
_entry.id   AF-K9S8I9-F1
#
_cell.length_a   1.000
_cell.length_b   1.000
_cell.length_c   1.000
_cell.angle_alpha   90.00
_cell.angle_beta   90.00
_cell.angle_gamma   90.00
#
_symmetry.space_group_name_H-M   'P 1'
#
loop_
_entity.id
_entity.type
_entity.pdbx_description
1 polymer ?
#
loop_
_entity_poly.entity_id
_entity_poly.type
_entity_poly.pdbx_seq_one_letter_code
_entity_poly.pdbx_strand_id
1 'polypeptide(L)'
;MKFTTTLGLIAGSLTTLAYLPQLIKTWKSKSADDISWSMLMILCLGIVLWLVYGIAVHDLPLIAANVVTLILASIILGLKVRYRRLARLQAASSEPEIATEPPSAEPQT
;
A
#
# COMPACT_ATOMS: atom_id res chain seq x y z
N MET A 1 9.93 0.76 -35.07
CA MET A 1 10.17 0.72 -33.61
C MET A 1 11.45 -0.04 -33.37
N LYS A 2 12.40 0.47 -32.55
CA LYS A 2 13.62 -0.29 -32.22
C LYS A 2 13.23 -1.51 -31.37
N PHE A 3 13.89 -2.66 -31.58
CA PHE A 3 13.61 -3.89 -30.82
C PHE A 3 13.65 -3.68 -29.30
N THR A 4 14.61 -2.89 -28.83
CA THR A 4 14.77 -2.52 -27.41
C THR A 4 13.55 -1.78 -26.83
N THR A 5 12.94 -0.88 -27.61
CA THR A 5 11.74 -0.15 -27.19
C THR A 5 10.54 -1.09 -27.03
N THR A 6 10.32 -1.98 -28.00
CA THR A 6 9.22 -2.97 -27.92
C THR A 6 9.42 -3.90 -26.73
N LEU A 7 10.64 -4.38 -26.53
CA LEU A 7 11.00 -5.24 -25.38
C LEU A 7 10.76 -4.51 -24.05
N GLY A 8 11.19 -3.26 -23.93
CA GLY A 8 10.97 -2.43 -22.75
C GLY A 8 9.49 -2.20 -22.43
N LEU A 9 8.66 -1.94 -23.46
CA LEU A 9 7.21 -1.79 -23.28
C LEU A 9 6.54 -3.08 -22.83
N ILE A 10 6.92 -4.24 -23.40
CA ILE A 10 6.39 -5.54 -22.98
C ILE A 10 6.80 -5.85 -21.54
N ALA A 11 8.09 -5.71 -21.22
CA ALA A 11 8.60 -5.95 -19.87
C ALA A 11 7.93 -5.03 -18.84
N GLY A 12 7.83 -3.74 -19.14
CA GLY A 12 7.16 -2.75 -18.31
C GLY A 12 5.68 -3.05 -18.12
N SER A 13 4.98 -3.47 -19.16
CA SER A 13 3.55 -3.84 -19.09
C SER A 13 3.34 -5.06 -18.21
N LEU A 14 4.11 -6.13 -18.43
CA LEU A 14 4.00 -7.37 -17.67
C LEU A 14 4.28 -7.15 -16.17
N THR A 15 5.35 -6.42 -15.86
CA THR A 15 5.73 -6.12 -14.46
C THR A 15 4.70 -5.21 -13.78
N THR A 16 4.17 -4.21 -14.48
CA THR A 16 3.11 -3.33 -13.95
C THR A 16 1.81 -4.11 -13.71
N LEU A 17 1.39 -4.94 -14.68
CA LEU A 17 0.17 -5.73 -14.59
C LEU A 17 0.23 -6.77 -13.47
N ALA A 18 1.41 -7.22 -13.06
CA ALA A 18 1.58 -8.13 -11.93
C ALA A 18 1.08 -7.54 -10.60
N TYR A 19 1.00 -6.21 -10.46
CA TYR A 19 0.44 -5.55 -9.28
C TYR A 19 -1.09 -5.51 -9.27
N LEU A 20 -1.74 -5.68 -10.42
CA LEU A 20 -3.19 -5.58 -10.55
C LEU A 20 -3.93 -6.70 -9.78
N PRO A 21 -3.53 -7.99 -9.86
CA PRO A 21 -4.11 -9.03 -9.00
C PRO A 21 -3.98 -8.73 -7.51
N GLN A 22 -2.83 -8.18 -7.08
CA GLN A 22 -2.62 -7.83 -5.68
C GLN A 22 -3.53 -6.67 -5.24
N LEU A 23 -3.67 -5.64 -6.07
CA LEU A 23 -4.60 -4.54 -5.82
C LEU A 23 -6.05 -5.04 -5.72
N ILE A 24 -6.48 -5.89 -6.66
CA ILE A 24 -7.83 -6.46 -6.66
C ILE A 24 -8.04 -7.31 -5.41
N LYS A 25 -7.08 -8.17 -5.03
CA LYS A 25 -7.16 -8.98 -3.81
C LYS A 25 -7.37 -8.09 -2.59
N THR A 26 -6.53 -7.07 -2.41
CA THR A 26 -6.61 -6.14 -1.28
C THR A 26 -7.93 -5.37 -1.25
N TRP A 27 -8.42 -4.89 -2.39
CA TRP A 27 -9.71 -4.20 -2.44
C TRP A 27 -10.86 -5.14 -2.06
N LYS A 28 -10.89 -6.35 -2.63
CA LYS A 28 -11.97 -7.32 -2.41
C LYS A 28 -11.99 -7.86 -0.99
N SER A 29 -10.83 -8.21 -0.43
CA SER A 29 -10.73 -8.74 0.94
C SER A 29 -10.93 -7.67 2.01
N LYS A 30 -10.87 -6.38 1.66
CA LYS A 30 -10.86 -5.26 2.61
C LYS A 30 -9.78 -5.38 3.69
N SER A 31 -8.71 -6.13 3.40
CA SER A 31 -7.53 -6.26 4.25
C SER A 31 -6.26 -6.29 3.39
N ALA A 32 -5.20 -5.73 3.95
CA ALA A 32 -3.86 -5.75 3.38
C ALA A 32 -2.83 -6.26 4.39
N ASP A 33 -3.24 -7.03 5.39
CA ASP A 33 -2.37 -7.45 6.50
C ASP A 33 -1.26 -8.39 6.05
N ASP A 34 -1.54 -9.23 5.04
CA ASP A 34 -0.57 -10.13 4.39
C ASP A 34 0.62 -9.40 3.73
N ILE A 35 0.51 -8.10 3.47
CA ILE A 35 1.55 -7.34 2.74
C ILE A 35 2.53 -6.74 3.75
N SER A 36 3.84 -6.93 3.59
CA SER A 36 4.82 -6.26 4.45
C SER A 36 4.85 -4.74 4.23
N TRP A 37 4.85 -3.96 5.32
CA TRP A 37 5.05 -2.50 5.26
C TRP A 37 6.42 -2.15 4.68
N SER A 38 7.46 -2.83 5.15
CA SER A 38 8.83 -2.61 4.70
C SER A 38 8.96 -2.88 3.20
N MET A 39 8.32 -3.95 2.72
CA MET A 39 8.28 -4.27 1.29
C MET A 39 7.68 -3.12 0.47
N LEU A 40 6.49 -2.61 0.84
CA LEU A 40 5.84 -1.51 0.11
C LEU A 40 6.67 -0.23 0.13
N MET A 41 7.29 0.12 1.26
CA MET A 41 8.12 1.32 1.38
C MET A 41 9.38 1.22 0.52
N ILE A 42 10.11 0.11 0.60
CA ILE A 42 11.31 -0.15 -0.20
C ILE A 42 10.95 -0.15 -1.69
N LEU A 43 9.81 -0.77 -2.06
CA LEU A 43 9.33 -0.80 -3.43
C LEU A 43 9.03 0.61 -3.95
N CYS A 44 8.30 1.44 -3.19
CA CYS A 44 8.00 2.82 -3.60
C CYS A 44 9.27 3.64 -3.79
N LEU A 45 10.23 3.52 -2.85
CA LEU A 45 11.52 4.20 -2.96
C LEU A 45 12.29 3.73 -4.20
N GLY A 46 12.35 2.42 -4.44
CA GLY A 46 12.98 1.85 -5.62
C GLY A 46 12.37 2.37 -6.93
N ILE A 47 11.03 2.43 -7.02
CA ILE A 47 10.33 2.96 -8.20
C ILE A 47 10.66 4.45 -8.43
N VAL A 48 10.72 5.25 -7.37
CA VAL A 48 11.12 6.67 -7.47
C VAL A 48 12.55 6.80 -8.00
N LEU A 49 13.48 5.97 -7.50
CA LEU A 49 14.85 5.96 -8.01
C LEU A 49 14.91 5.52 -9.48
N TRP A 50 14.13 4.52 -9.88
CA TRP A 50 14.01 4.08 -11.27
C TRP A 50 13.43 5.17 -12.19
N LEU A 51 12.49 5.98 -11.70
CA LEU A 51 11.98 7.14 -12.45
C LEU A 51 13.07 8.19 -12.67
N VAL A 52 13.82 8.54 -11.62
CA VAL A 52 14.95 9.47 -11.73
C VAL A 52 15.98 8.95 -12.74
N TYR A 53 16.32 7.67 -12.65
CA TYR A 53 17.23 7.02 -13.59
C TYR A 53 16.69 7.04 -15.02
N GLY A 54 15.43 6.65 -15.23
CA GLY A 54 14.80 6.61 -16.55
C GLY A 54 14.76 7.98 -17.23
N ILE A 55 14.48 9.04 -16.46
CA ILE A 55 14.55 10.43 -16.94
C ILE A 55 15.99 10.78 -17.34
N ALA A 56 16.98 10.43 -16.52
CA ALA A 56 18.39 10.72 -16.79
C ALA A 56 18.93 10.04 -18.06
N VAL A 57 18.40 8.86 -18.41
CA VAL A 57 18.78 8.12 -19.63
C VAL A 57 17.81 8.31 -20.81
N HIS A 58 16.80 9.17 -20.66
CA HIS A 58 15.74 9.43 -21.65
C HIS A 58 15.01 8.15 -22.15
N ASP A 59 14.80 7.16 -21.28
CA ASP A 59 14.11 5.90 -21.61
C ASP A 59 12.60 6.00 -21.31
N LEU A 60 11.83 6.33 -22.36
CA LEU A 60 10.38 6.53 -22.23
C LEU A 60 9.62 5.25 -21.78
N PRO A 61 9.87 4.05 -22.33
CA PRO A 61 9.27 2.81 -21.80
C PRO A 61 9.51 2.59 -20.29
N LEU A 62 10.74 2.82 -19.82
CA LEU A 62 11.08 2.64 -18.41
C LEU A 62 10.35 3.66 -17.51
N ILE A 63 10.29 4.92 -17.95
CA ILE A 63 9.55 5.98 -17.24
C ILE A 63 8.07 5.62 -17.17
N ALA A 64 7.46 5.30 -18.32
CA ALA A 64 6.03 5.01 -18.40
C ALA A 64 5.63 3.83 -17.50
N ALA A 65 6.41 2.73 -17.52
CA ALA A 65 6.15 1.57 -16.69
C ALA A 65 6.24 1.90 -15.18
N ASN A 66 7.27 2.64 -14.76
CA ASN A 66 7.44 2.99 -13.36
C ASN A 66 6.41 4.00 -12.86
N VAL A 67 5.92 4.93 -13.70
CA VAL A 67 4.84 5.85 -13.32
C VAL A 67 3.57 5.07 -13.00
N VAL A 68 3.16 4.16 -13.88
CA VAL A 68 1.95 3.36 -13.67
C VAL A 68 2.11 2.44 -12.46
N THR A 69 3.29 1.83 -12.30
CA THR A 69 3.60 1.00 -11.12
C THR A 69 3.53 1.80 -9.83
N LEU A 70 4.05 3.04 -9.80
CA LEU A 70 3.98 3.91 -8.63
C LEU A 70 2.55 4.24 -8.23
N ILE A 71 1.67 4.51 -9.21
CA ILE A 71 0.25 4.75 -8.98
C ILE A 71 -0.40 3.52 -8.32
N LEU A 72 -0.19 2.33 -8.89
CA LEU A 72 -0.74 1.08 -8.34
C LEU A 72 -0.23 0.80 -6.93
N ALA A 73 1.09 0.91 -6.70
CA ALA A 73 1.71 0.72 -5.40
C ALA A 73 1.17 1.72 -4.36
N SER A 74 0.98 2.98 -4.75
CA SER A 74 0.42 4.03 -3.89
C SER A 74 -1.04 3.76 -3.51
N ILE A 75 -1.84 3.23 -4.44
CA ILE A 75 -3.22 2.81 -4.14
C ILE A 75 -3.22 1.65 -3.13
N ILE A 76 -2.38 0.62 -3.35
CA ILE A 76 -2.27 -0.51 -2.41
C ILE A 76 -1.85 -0.02 -1.02
N LEU A 77 -0.87 0.87 -0.95
CA LEU A 77 -0.43 1.49 0.29
C LEU A 77 -1.56 2.27 0.98
N GLY A 78 -2.30 3.09 0.23
CA GLY A 78 -3.45 3.84 0.75
C GLY A 78 -4.55 2.93 1.30
N LEU A 79 -4.87 1.84 0.59
CA LEU A 79 -5.81 0.82 1.07
C LEU A 79 -5.32 0.16 2.36
N LYS A 80 -4.02 -0.17 2.43
CA LYS A 80 -3.40 -0.74 3.63
C LYS A 80 -3.51 0.18 4.84
N VAL A 81 -3.21 1.47 4.68
CA VAL A 81 -3.39 2.48 5.73
C VAL A 81 -4.85 2.55 6.17
N ARG A 82 -5.78 2.61 5.22
CA ARG A 82 -7.22 2.73 5.49
C ARG A 82 -7.75 1.54 6.28
N TYR A 83 -7.49 0.32 5.82
CA TYR A 83 -8.03 -0.89 6.46
C TYR A 83 -7.46 -1.10 7.85
N ARG A 84 -6.17 -0.82 8.06
CA ARG A 84 -5.57 -0.88 9.39
C ARG A 84 -6.16 0.16 10.35
N ARG A 85 -6.48 1.37 9.86
CA ARG A 85 -7.17 2.39 10.68
C ARG A 85 -8.57 1.92 11.06
N LEU A 86 -9.33 1.37 10.12
CA LEU A 86 -10.69 0.87 10.39
C LEU A 86 -10.68 -0.27 11.42
N ALA A 87 -9.77 -1.23 11.28
CA ALA A 87 -9.62 -2.33 12.23
C ALA A 87 -9.31 -1.83 13.66
N ARG A 88 -8.46 -0.81 13.79
CA ARG A 88 -8.14 -0.18 15.09
C ARG A 88 -9.34 0.54 15.72
N LEU A 89 -10.15 1.25 14.92
CA LEU A 89 -11.35 1.93 15.43
C LEU A 89 -12.39 0.93 15.92
N GLN A 90 -12.59 -0.17 15.20
CA GLN A 90 -13.49 -1.25 15.62
C GLN A 90 -13.05 -1.90 16.94
N ALA A 91 -11.75 -2.13 17.11
CA ALA A 91 -11.19 -2.65 18.36
C ALA A 91 -11.43 -1.69 19.54
N ALA A 92 -11.18 -0.39 19.35
CA ALA A 92 -11.39 0.62 20.40
C ALA A 92 -12.86 0.80 20.79
N SER A 93 -13.80 0.65 19.84
CA SER A 93 -15.25 0.73 20.13
C SER A 93 -15.82 -0.54 20.78
N SER A 94 -15.06 -1.64 20.82
CA SER A 94 -15.49 -2.92 21.40
C SER A 94 -14.98 -3.12 22.83
N GLU A 95 -14.10 -2.24 23.31
CA GLU A 95 -13.58 -2.27 24.68
C GLU A 95 -14.67 -1.77 25.64
N PRO A 96 -15.20 -2.62 26.54
CA PRO A 96 -16.33 -2.24 27.37
C PRO A 96 -15.92 -1.17 28.38
N GLU A 97 -16.80 -0.20 28.58
CA GLU A 97 -16.76 0.87 29.58
C GLU A 97 -16.78 0.30 31.01
N ILE A 98 -15.75 -0.44 31.42
CA ILE A 98 -15.64 -1.07 32.74
C ILE A 98 -14.25 -0.78 33.31
N ALA A 99 -14.11 0.38 33.96
CA ALA A 99 -13.23 0.62 35.12
C ALA A 99 -13.28 2.10 35.57
N THR A 100 -14.45 2.73 35.61
CA THR A 100 -14.66 3.94 36.42
C THR A 100 -15.91 3.79 37.26
N GLU A 101 -16.07 2.64 37.92
CA GLU A 101 -16.98 2.61 39.07
C GLU A 101 -16.31 3.46 40.17
N PRO A 102 -16.93 4.57 40.63
CA PRO A 102 -16.34 5.35 41.71
C PRO A 102 -16.27 4.47 42.96
N PRO A 103 -15.21 4.58 43.78
CA PRO A 103 -15.09 3.79 44.98
C PRO A 103 -16.36 3.97 45.82
N SER A 104 -17.05 2.84 46.03
CA SER A 104 -18.21 2.73 46.89
C SER A 104 -17.93 3.47 48.20
N ALA A 105 -18.67 4.55 48.44
CA ALA A 105 -18.65 5.23 49.72
C ALA A 105 -19.09 4.22 50.78
N GLU A 106 -18.13 3.72 51.55
CA GLU A 106 -18.40 3.01 52.80
C GLU A 106 -19.29 3.90 53.67
N PRO A 107 -20.40 3.39 54.23
CA PRO A 107 -21.13 4.12 55.24
C PRO A 107 -20.25 4.16 56.49
N GLN A 108 -19.65 5.32 56.78
CA GLN A 108 -19.08 5.57 58.10
C GLN A 108 -20.23 5.61 59.10
N THR A 109 -20.16 4.67 60.05
CA THR A 109 -21.06 4.44 61.19
C THR A 109 -21.31 5.68 62.03
#